data_AF-A0A0P7Y9K1-F1
#
_entry.id   AF-A0A0P7Y9K1-F1
#
_cell.length_a   1.000
_cell.length_b   1.000
_cell.length_c   1.000
_cell.angle_alpha   90.00
_cell.angle_beta   90.00
_cell.angle_gamma   90.00
#
_symmetry.space_group_name_H-M   'P 1'
#
loop_
_entity.id
_entity.type
_entity.pdbx_description
1 polymer ?
#
loop_
_entity_poly.entity_id
_entity_poly.type
_entity_poly.pdbx_seq_one_letter_code
_entity_poly.pdbx_strand_id
1 'polypeptide(L)'
;MAKTKKPQADTGADTGFAAPAAMMTMISANPVLAKAWMDMMSESARFMTERLRTDMETQKAFMACKTPAELVEVQAEFLTTAMEQYSDEAARMLDMTMKASQDIAEDLKSGHSRGYDDVPV
;
A
#
# COMPACT_ATOMS: atom_id res chain seq x y z
N MET A 1 45.86 8.09 20.47
CA MET A 1 45.42 7.03 19.53
C MET A 1 43.90 6.97 19.55
N ALA A 2 43.23 7.91 18.86
CA ALA A 2 41.77 7.95 18.77
C ALA A 2 41.31 6.94 17.71
N LYS A 3 40.50 5.95 18.10
CA LYS A 3 39.83 5.06 17.14
C LYS A 3 38.55 5.73 16.68
N THR A 4 38.57 6.27 15.47
CA THR A 4 37.40 6.80 14.76
C THR A 4 36.42 5.65 14.51
N LYS A 5 35.29 5.65 15.22
CA LYS A 5 34.19 4.71 14.96
C LYS A 5 33.48 5.16 13.69
N LYS A 6 33.70 4.43 12.59
CA LYS A 6 32.99 4.60 11.32
C LYS A 6 31.47 4.49 11.59
N PRO A 7 30.60 5.37 11.06
CA PRO A 7 29.17 5.17 11.18
C PRO A 7 28.82 3.93 10.37
N GLN A 8 28.31 2.92 11.07
CA GLN A 8 27.76 1.70 10.50
C GLN A 8 26.51 2.10 9.70
N ALA A 9 26.49 1.79 8.41
CA ALA A 9 25.30 1.92 7.59
C ALA A 9 24.27 0.95 8.15
N ASP A 10 23.24 1.51 8.80
CA ASP A 10 22.05 0.78 9.19
C ASP A 10 21.26 0.51 7.90
N THR A 11 21.54 -0.62 7.26
CA THR A 11 20.65 -1.19 6.24
C THR A 11 19.50 -1.88 6.96
N GLY A 12 18.70 -1.10 7.68
CA GLY A 12 17.41 -1.53 8.19
C GLY A 12 16.46 -1.62 7.02
N ALA A 13 16.12 -2.84 6.61
CA ALA A 13 15.00 -3.07 5.71
C ALA A 13 13.72 -2.58 6.39
N ASP A 14 13.26 -1.41 5.98
CA ASP A 14 12.04 -0.73 6.39
C ASP A 14 10.82 -1.38 5.73
N THR A 15 10.44 -2.56 6.20
CA THR A 15 9.31 -3.34 5.64
C THR A 15 7.94 -2.85 6.12
N GLY A 16 7.63 -1.56 6.12
CA GLY A 16 6.33 -1.12 6.65
C GLY A 16 5.93 0.30 6.33
N PHE A 17 5.56 0.56 5.07
CA PHE A 17 4.69 1.66 4.63
C PHE A 17 5.10 3.11 4.99
N ALA A 18 6.30 3.34 5.52
CA ALA A 18 6.83 4.67 5.75
C ALA A 18 7.74 5.05 4.58
N ALA A 19 7.26 5.89 3.67
CA ALA A 19 8.15 6.47 2.69
C ALA A 19 9.21 7.32 3.42
N PRO A 20 10.48 7.34 2.95
CA PRO A 20 11.52 8.17 3.54
C PRO A 20 11.05 9.62 3.70
N ALA A 21 11.48 10.32 4.75
CA ALA A 21 11.01 11.68 5.06
C ALA A 21 11.11 12.66 3.87
N ALA A 22 12.13 12.51 3.03
CA ALA A 22 12.29 13.28 1.79
C ALA A 22 11.16 12.99 0.77
N MET A 23 10.78 11.72 0.60
CA MET A 23 9.67 11.31 -0.27
C MET A 23 8.33 11.79 0.28
N MET A 24 8.10 11.72 1.60
CA MET A 24 6.87 12.25 2.20
C MET A 24 6.74 13.77 2.05
N THR A 25 7.84 14.51 2.14
CA THR A 25 7.85 15.95 1.85
C THR A 25 7.42 16.22 0.41
N MET A 26 7.93 15.46 -0.56
CA MET A 26 7.54 15.61 -1.97
C MET A 26 6.07 15.23 -2.21
N ILE A 27 5.60 14.14 -1.60
CA ILE A 27 4.21 13.69 -1.69
C ILE A 27 3.26 14.75 -1.11
N SER A 28 3.55 15.25 0.09
CA SER A 28 2.69 16.25 0.75
C SER A 28 2.69 17.62 0.07
N ALA A 29 3.75 17.97 -0.65
CA ALA A 29 3.85 19.23 -1.38
C ALA A 29 3.08 19.24 -2.71
N ASN A 30 2.71 18.08 -3.27
CA ASN A 30 1.91 17.97 -4.49
C ASN A 30 0.54 17.34 -4.18
N PRO A 31 -0.58 18.04 -4.42
CA PRO A 31 -1.91 17.54 -4.07
C PRO A 31 -2.32 16.25 -4.80
N VAL A 32 -1.85 16.04 -6.03
CA VAL A 32 -2.10 14.81 -6.81
C VAL A 32 -1.36 13.63 -6.20
N LEU A 33 -0.08 13.81 -5.85
CA LEU A 33 0.71 12.80 -5.16
C LEU A 33 0.14 12.48 -3.76
N ALA A 34 -0.25 13.52 -3.00
CA ALA A 34 -0.85 13.35 -1.68
C ALA A 34 -2.15 12.55 -1.76
N LYS A 35 -3.02 12.84 -2.75
CA LYS A 35 -4.25 12.10 -2.97
C LYS A 35 -3.97 10.63 -3.30
N ALA A 36 -3.09 10.36 -4.26
CA ALA A 36 -2.74 8.99 -4.65
C ALA A 36 -2.18 8.18 -3.45
N TRP A 37 -1.36 8.80 -2.61
CA TRP A 37 -0.85 8.18 -1.39
C TRP A 37 -1.96 7.86 -0.39
N MET A 38 -2.88 8.81 -0.15
CA MET A 38 -4.02 8.61 0.77
C MET A 38 -4.97 7.52 0.27
N ASP A 39 -5.25 7.47 -1.02
CA ASP A 39 -6.08 6.43 -1.62
C ASP A 39 -5.43 5.04 -1.43
N MET A 40 -4.11 4.93 -1.67
CA MET A 40 -3.34 3.70 -1.46
C MET A 40 -3.35 3.23 0.00
N MET A 41 -3.19 4.16 0.94
CA MET A 41 -3.26 3.88 2.38
C MET A 41 -4.67 3.43 2.80
N SER A 42 -5.71 4.07 2.26
CA SER A 42 -7.09 3.72 2.53
C SER A 42 -7.42 2.31 2.05
N GLU A 43 -6.97 1.95 0.84
CA GLU A 43 -7.19 0.61 0.29
C GLU A 43 -6.43 -0.46 1.10
N SER A 44 -5.18 -0.17 1.46
CA SER A 44 -4.39 -1.07 2.33
C SER A 44 -5.08 -1.31 3.68
N ALA A 45 -5.63 -0.26 4.30
CA ALA A 45 -6.38 -0.37 5.55
C ALA A 45 -7.68 -1.18 5.39
N ARG A 46 -8.41 -0.96 4.29
CA ARG A 46 -9.61 -1.74 3.95
C ARG A 46 -9.26 -3.23 3.84
N PHE A 47 -8.23 -3.55 3.07
CA PHE A 47 -7.78 -4.93 2.86
C PHE A 47 -7.34 -5.61 4.16
N MET A 48 -6.51 -4.95 4.97
CA MET A 48 -6.08 -5.50 6.27
C MET A 48 -7.26 -5.77 7.20
N THR A 49 -8.24 -4.87 7.24
CA THR A 49 -9.43 -5.04 8.07
C THR A 49 -10.25 -6.25 7.63
N GLU A 50 -10.44 -6.41 6.32
CA GLU A 50 -11.19 -7.53 5.77
C GLU A 50 -10.48 -8.87 5.99
N ARG A 51 -9.16 -8.92 5.78
CA ARG A 51 -8.36 -10.12 6.00
C ARG A 51 -8.36 -10.53 7.47
N LEU A 52 -8.28 -9.56 8.38
CA LEU A 52 -8.35 -9.78 9.83
C LEU A 52 -9.72 -10.35 10.25
N ARG A 53 -10.81 -9.86 9.64
CA ARG A 53 -12.16 -10.40 9.85
C ARG A 53 -12.22 -11.87 9.42
N THR A 54 -11.73 -12.20 8.23
CA THR A 54 -11.64 -13.59 7.74
C THR A 54 -10.78 -14.47 8.65
N ASP A 55 -9.65 -13.98 9.15
CA ASP A 55 -8.81 -14.70 10.10
C ASP A 55 -9.56 -15.03 11.40
N MET A 56 -10.30 -14.07 11.95
CA MET A 56 -11.10 -14.27 13.16
C MET A 56 -12.22 -15.29 12.94
N GLU A 57 -12.88 -15.26 11.78
CA GLU A 57 -13.91 -16.24 11.40
C GLU A 57 -13.32 -17.65 11.26
N THR A 58 -12.15 -17.76 10.64
CA THR A 58 -11.43 -19.03 10.49
C THR A 58 -11.02 -19.59 11.84
N GLN A 59 -10.50 -18.76 12.75
CA GLN A 59 -10.16 -19.18 14.11
C GLN A 59 -11.39 -19.68 14.88
N LYS A 60 -12.54 -19.02 14.74
CA LYS A 60 -13.80 -19.49 15.31
C LYS A 60 -14.20 -20.85 14.74
N ALA A 61 -14.08 -21.04 13.42
CA ALA A 61 -14.39 -22.30 12.76
C ALA A 61 -13.45 -23.43 13.23
N PHE A 62 -12.15 -23.17 13.36
CA PHE A 62 -11.20 -24.14 13.92
C PHE A 62 -11.56 -24.58 15.34
N MET A 63 -11.96 -23.65 16.21
CA MET A 63 -12.37 -23.99 17.57
C MET A 63 -13.69 -24.78 17.64
N ALA A 64 -14.50 -24.74 16.59
CA ALA A 64 -15.77 -25.48 16.51
C ALA A 64 -15.60 -26.92 15.95
N CYS A 65 -14.46 -27.22 15.32
CA CYS A 65 -14.18 -28.53 14.74
C CYS A 65 -14.13 -29.63 15.81
N LYS A 66 -14.77 -30.76 15.54
CA LYS A 66 -14.82 -31.96 16.40
C LYS A 66 -14.01 -33.11 15.84
N THR A 67 -13.62 -33.04 14.57
CA THR A 67 -12.84 -34.08 13.90
C THR A 67 -11.68 -33.49 13.10
N PRO A 68 -10.60 -34.27 12.86
CA PRO A 68 -9.53 -33.84 11.97
C PRO A 68 -9.96 -33.56 10.54
N ALA A 69 -11.02 -34.24 10.06
CA ALA A 69 -11.55 -34.03 8.71
C ALA A 69 -12.16 -32.63 8.56
N GLU A 70 -12.97 -32.19 9.52
CA GLU A 70 -13.54 -30.83 9.56
C GLU A 70 -12.43 -29.76 9.60
N LEU A 71 -11.34 -30.03 10.31
CA LEU A 71 -10.20 -29.10 10.36
C LEU A 71 -9.53 -28.95 8.98
N VAL A 72 -9.37 -30.04 8.23
CA VAL A 72 -8.79 -29.99 6.87
C VAL A 72 -9.70 -29.22 5.92
N GLU A 73 -11.02 -29.37 6.04
CA GLU A 73 -11.99 -28.60 5.25
C GLU A 73 -11.87 -27.09 5.51
N VAL A 74 -11.89 -26.67 6.78
CA VAL A 74 -11.70 -25.26 7.17
C VAL A 74 -10.36 -24.72 6.68
N GLN A 75 -9.30 -25.52 6.78
CA GLN A 75 -7.97 -25.12 6.32
C GLN A 75 -7.90 -24.94 4.79
N ALA A 76 -8.58 -25.80 4.02
CA ALA A 76 -8.64 -25.71 2.57
C ALA A 76 -9.46 -24.49 2.11
N GLU A 77 -10.59 -24.23 2.76
CA GLU A 77 -11.42 -23.03 2.53
C GLU A 77 -10.64 -21.75 2.82
N PHE A 78 -9.92 -21.72 3.94
CA PHE A 78 -9.06 -20.59 4.30
C PHE A 78 -7.99 -20.29 3.26
N LEU A 79 -7.27 -21.31 2.78
CA LEU A 79 -6.21 -21.14 1.79
C LEU A 79 -6.77 -20.64 0.46
N THR A 80 -7.89 -21.21 0.01
CA THR A 80 -8.56 -20.79 -1.23
C THR A 80 -9.00 -19.32 -1.12
N THR A 81 -9.67 -18.97 -0.02
CA THR A 81 -10.13 -17.60 0.25
C THR A 81 -8.95 -16.62 0.31
N ALA A 82 -7.86 -16.98 0.99
CA ALA A 82 -6.68 -16.13 1.08
C ALA A 82 -6.06 -15.89 -0.30
N MET A 83 -5.92 -16.94 -1.13
CA MET A 83 -5.38 -16.82 -2.48
C MET A 83 -6.22 -15.87 -3.34
N GLU A 84 -7.55 -15.99 -3.30
CA GLU A 84 -8.47 -15.11 -4.02
C GLU A 84 -8.34 -13.66 -3.53
N GLN A 85 -8.43 -13.44 -2.21
CA GLN A 85 -8.35 -12.10 -1.61
C GLN A 85 -7.03 -11.38 -1.95
N TYR A 86 -5.89 -12.06 -1.83
CA TYR A 86 -4.60 -11.46 -2.17
C TYR A 86 -4.43 -11.20 -3.67
N SER A 87 -4.95 -12.10 -4.53
CA SER A 87 -4.87 -11.92 -5.99
C SER A 87 -5.71 -10.73 -6.43
N ASP A 88 -6.93 -10.62 -5.91
CA ASP A 88 -7.84 -9.51 -6.17
C ASP A 88 -7.26 -8.19 -5.65
N GLU A 89 -6.63 -8.22 -4.48
CA GLU A 89 -5.98 -7.04 -3.92
C GLU A 89 -4.80 -6.58 -4.77
N ALA A 90 -3.94 -7.51 -5.20
CA ALA A 90 -2.85 -7.18 -6.10
C ALA A 90 -3.35 -6.54 -7.40
N ALA A 91 -4.45 -7.04 -7.97
CA ALA A 91 -5.06 -6.47 -9.16
C ALA A 91 -5.59 -5.04 -8.91
N ARG A 92 -6.25 -4.80 -7.77
CA ARG A 92 -6.74 -3.46 -7.38
C ARG A 92 -5.59 -2.48 -7.16
N MET A 93 -4.55 -2.90 -6.45
CA MET A 93 -3.38 -2.07 -6.18
C MET A 93 -2.63 -1.69 -7.47
N LEU A 94 -2.55 -2.61 -8.44
CA LEU A 94 -2.01 -2.33 -9.77
C LEU A 94 -2.85 -1.29 -10.52
N ASP A 95 -4.18 -1.45 -10.55
CA ASP A 95 -5.09 -0.49 -11.20
C ASP A 95 -4.98 0.91 -10.57
N MET A 96 -4.95 0.98 -9.23
CA MET A 96 -4.75 2.24 -8.50
C MET A 96 -3.41 2.90 -8.81
N THR A 97 -2.33 2.10 -8.91
CA THR A 97 -1.00 2.61 -9.26
C THR A 97 -0.95 3.14 -10.70
N MET A 98 -1.60 2.45 -11.64
CA MET A 98 -1.70 2.91 -13.03
C MET A 98 -2.49 4.21 -13.14
N LYS A 99 -3.61 4.33 -12.43
CA LYS A 99 -4.42 5.56 -12.36
C LYS A 99 -3.63 6.72 -11.77
N ALA A 100 -2.99 6.52 -10.61
CA ALA A 100 -2.14 7.53 -9.99
C ALA A 100 -1.02 8.00 -10.95
N SER A 101 -0.40 7.07 -11.70
CA SER A 101 0.64 7.42 -12.67
C SER A 101 0.11 8.27 -13.83
N GLN A 102 -1.12 8.02 -14.29
CA GLN A 102 -1.79 8.84 -15.31
C GLN A 102 -2.09 10.23 -14.79
N ASP A 103 -2.68 10.34 -13.59
CA ASP A 103 -3.00 11.61 -12.94
C ASP A 103 -1.76 12.48 -12.76
N ILE A 104 -0.64 11.88 -12.33
CA ILE A 104 0.66 12.56 -12.20
C ILE A 104 1.17 13.04 -13.57
N ALA A 105 1.05 12.21 -14.61
CA ALA A 105 1.48 12.59 -15.96
C ALA A 105 0.65 13.76 -16.52
N GLU A 106 -0.63 13.84 -16.20
CA GLU A 106 -1.50 14.97 -16.56
C GLU A 106 -1.15 16.24 -15.78
N ASP A 107 -0.92 16.14 -14.47
CA ASP A 107 -0.47 17.24 -13.61
C ASP A 107 0.82 17.89 -14.16
N LEU A 108 1.81 17.05 -14.51
CA LEU A 108 3.08 17.51 -15.09
C LEU A 108 2.92 18.21 -16.45
N LYS A 109 1.97 17.78 -17.29
CA LYS A 109 1.68 18.45 -18.58
C LYS A 109 1.03 19.80 -18.36
N SER A 110 0.12 19.92 -17.39
CA SER A 110 -0.61 21.16 -17.10
C SER A 110 0.28 22.27 -16.51
N GLY A 111 1.35 21.90 -15.80
CA GLY A 111 2.31 22.84 -15.22
C GLY A 111 3.09 23.70 -16.24
N HIS A 112 3.14 23.30 -17.52
CA HIS A 112 3.81 24.05 -18.58
C HIS A 112 2.95 25.16 -19.22
N SER A 113 1.71 25.33 -18.78
CA SER A 113 0.72 26.28 -19.35
C SER A 113 0.35 27.42 -18.37
N ARG A 114 1.19 27.76 -17.38
CA ARG A 114 0.91 28.93 -16.52
C ARG A 114 1.11 30.21 -17.32
N GLY A 115 -0.01 30.74 -17.82
CA GLY A 115 -0.16 31.94 -18.67
C GLY A 115 0.40 33.22 -18.05
N TYR A 116 1.72 33.37 -18.10
CA TYR A 116 2.41 34.65 -18.03
C TYR A 116 2.57 35.31 -19.41
N ASP A 117 2.04 34.69 -20.47
CA ASP A 117 2.14 35.17 -21.86
C ASP A 117 1.07 36.22 -22.23
N ASP A 118 0.14 36.53 -21.30
CA ASP A 118 -0.94 37.51 -21.50
C ASP A 118 -0.66 38.87 -20.82
N VAL A 119 0.60 39.20 -20.51
CA VAL A 119 0.97 40.54 -20.03
C VAL A 119 1.45 41.38 -21.22
N PRO A 120 0.67 42.37 -21.70
CA PRO A 120 1.14 43.27 -22.74
C PRO A 120 2.27 44.15 -22.17
N VAL A 121 3.43 44.17 -22.84
CA VAL A 121 4.47 45.19 -22.65
C VAL A 121 4.11 46.49 -23.34
#